data_AF-A0A2P2MG08-F1
#
_entry.id   AF-A0A2P2MG08-F1
#
_cell.length_a   1.000
_cell.length_b   1.000
_cell.length_c   1.000
_cell.angle_alpha   90.00
_cell.angle_beta   90.00
_cell.angle_gamma   90.00
#
_symmetry.space_group_name_H-M   'P 1'
#
loop_
_entity.id
_entity.type
_entity.pdbx_description
1 polymer ?
#
loop_
_entity_poly.entity_id
_entity_poly.type
_entity_poly.pdbx_seq_one_letter_code
_entity_poly.pdbx_strand_id
1 'polypeptide(L)'
;MEDIPRSLSSSILQSSLPERHPLSVDSELWLMAEQRTGEILCAIEPVLASEQKRREVIDDIQILLQGCFGIEVYPLGSVPLKTYLPDGDIDLTAFTFKNMEEDLARDVCYILKAAEQDPQFQVKNVQYIQAKVKIVKFSIKNISVDISFNQIGGICALCFLEQVDQLAGGDHLLKRSIILIKAWCLYESRILGAYHGLISTYTLVIMIVHIINLFHSSLPGPLAVLWRFLDYYSTFDWDNYCVSINGPVAISSLPVIAGSLKNTGNCLLLSQEFWQNFRECFSVQIKAPKNTGLQFPVKHLNIMDPLKEGNNLGHSVSRANFHRIRRAFSHGAQCLREILMLPAESMGAGLEKFFVNTLDRNGRGERPDVPVPVPAFGTGRSEVSDLCGDYSSYSTALLCGQWYLNHPPAVPLQPSTSSLVSQFQQKGSTGVPFELTRCRQHTSSTRSKDVFVPGRPPYHLYTWPPCYLYPQPLCHLYTWPPSAAPSGFDRMGRPRVTDSVSPQTKIVDNVD
;
A
#
# COMPACT_ATOMS: atom_id res chain seq x y z
N MET A 1 11.37 -39.65 -56.10
CA MET A 1 10.38 -40.25 -55.18
C MET A 1 10.50 -39.49 -53.89
N GLU A 2 9.55 -38.59 -53.69
CA GLU A 2 9.53 -37.53 -52.68
C GLU A 2 9.14 -38.04 -51.29
N ASP A 3 9.65 -37.30 -50.29
CA ASP A 3 9.33 -37.35 -48.87
C ASP A 3 7.89 -36.93 -48.56
N ILE A 4 7.21 -37.62 -47.63
CA ILE A 4 6.07 -37.09 -46.86
C ILE A 4 6.14 -37.60 -45.39
N PRO A 5 5.95 -36.75 -44.36
CA PRO A 5 6.06 -37.10 -42.94
C PRO A 5 4.74 -37.58 -42.30
N ARG A 6 4.86 -38.45 -41.28
CA ARG A 6 3.74 -38.96 -40.46
C ARG A 6 3.26 -37.92 -39.44
N SER A 7 2.00 -37.52 -39.56
CA SER A 7 1.22 -36.87 -38.51
C SER A 7 0.66 -37.93 -37.54
N LEU A 8 0.84 -37.71 -36.24
CA LEU A 8 0.15 -38.45 -35.18
C LEU A 8 -0.79 -37.49 -34.47
N SER A 9 -2.05 -37.54 -34.87
CA SER A 9 -3.19 -36.97 -34.15
C SER A 9 -3.48 -37.84 -32.93
N SER A 10 -3.50 -37.23 -31.73
CA SER A 10 -4.10 -37.84 -30.54
C SER A 10 -5.22 -36.94 -30.04
N SER A 11 -6.44 -37.38 -30.30
CA SER A 11 -7.69 -36.79 -29.84
C SER A 11 -7.94 -37.17 -28.38
N ILE A 12 -7.86 -36.20 -27.48
CA ILE A 12 -8.36 -36.32 -26.10
C ILE A 12 -9.82 -35.87 -26.10
N LEU A 13 -10.74 -36.82 -25.96
CA LEU A 13 -12.16 -36.58 -25.69
C LEU A 13 -12.30 -36.08 -24.24
N GLN A 14 -12.56 -34.79 -24.05
CA GLN A 14 -13.04 -34.24 -22.78
C GLN A 14 -14.55 -34.48 -22.67
N SER A 15 -14.97 -35.21 -21.64
CA SER A 15 -16.36 -35.29 -21.20
C SER A 15 -16.77 -33.95 -20.58
N SER A 16 -17.66 -33.22 -21.23
CA SER A 16 -18.17 -31.92 -20.80
C SER A 16 -19.39 -32.05 -19.88
N LEU A 17 -19.20 -31.81 -18.59
CA LEU A 17 -20.21 -31.14 -17.77
C LEU A 17 -19.89 -29.64 -17.82
N PRO A 18 -20.87 -28.74 -18.02
CA PRO A 18 -20.57 -27.31 -18.06
C PRO A 18 -20.15 -26.86 -16.66
N GLU A 19 -18.87 -26.56 -16.48
CA GLU A 19 -18.39 -25.85 -15.29
C GLU A 19 -19.07 -24.49 -15.24
N ARG A 20 -20.06 -24.32 -14.35
CA ARG A 20 -20.60 -23.00 -14.03
C ARG A 20 -19.47 -22.18 -13.40
N HIS A 21 -18.99 -21.20 -14.15
CA HIS A 21 -17.93 -20.33 -13.70
C HIS A 21 -18.55 -19.34 -12.67
N PRO A 22 -17.97 -19.08 -11.49
CA PRO A 22 -18.58 -18.24 -10.46
C PRO A 22 -18.93 -16.81 -10.89
N LEU A 23 -18.25 -16.25 -11.89
CA LEU A 23 -18.65 -14.97 -12.50
C LEU A 23 -19.80 -15.07 -13.52
N SER A 24 -20.36 -16.25 -13.73
CA SER A 24 -21.64 -16.46 -14.44
C SER A 24 -22.79 -16.65 -13.45
N VAL A 25 -22.58 -16.35 -12.16
CA VAL A 25 -23.64 -16.25 -11.15
C VAL A 25 -24.57 -15.10 -11.52
N ASP A 26 -25.82 -15.23 -11.11
CA ASP A 26 -26.83 -14.18 -11.31
C ASP A 26 -26.34 -12.83 -10.78
N SER A 27 -26.61 -11.76 -11.54
CA SER A 27 -26.08 -10.43 -11.25
C SER A 27 -26.57 -9.90 -9.88
N GLU A 28 -27.78 -10.29 -9.47
CA GLU A 28 -28.35 -9.90 -8.18
C GLU A 28 -27.65 -10.62 -7.02
N LEU A 29 -27.41 -11.92 -7.15
CA LEU A 29 -26.64 -12.70 -6.17
C LEU A 29 -25.22 -12.15 -6.00
N TRP A 30 -24.55 -11.80 -7.10
CA TRP A 30 -23.22 -11.22 -7.02
C TRP A 30 -23.22 -9.89 -6.24
N LEU A 31 -24.21 -9.04 -6.50
CA LEU A 31 -24.37 -7.78 -5.79
C LEU A 31 -24.58 -8.00 -4.29
N MET A 32 -25.40 -8.98 -3.90
CA MET A 32 -25.59 -9.34 -2.48
C MET A 32 -24.29 -9.82 -1.82
N ALA A 33 -23.48 -10.60 -2.55
CA ALA A 33 -22.19 -11.07 -2.06
C ALA A 33 -21.18 -9.92 -1.85
N GLU A 34 -21.12 -8.99 -2.79
CA GLU A 34 -20.30 -7.77 -2.68
C GLU A 34 -20.78 -6.88 -1.53
N GLN A 35 -22.10 -6.70 -1.35
CA GLN A 35 -22.65 -5.93 -0.22
C GLN A 35 -22.25 -6.55 1.13
N ARG A 36 -22.39 -7.87 1.28
CA ARG A 36 -21.97 -8.55 2.52
C ARG A 36 -20.47 -8.41 2.76
N THR A 37 -19.68 -8.49 1.69
CA THR A 37 -18.23 -8.26 1.75
C THR A 37 -17.89 -6.82 2.12
N GLY A 38 -18.70 -5.85 1.67
CA GLY A 38 -18.60 -4.45 2.08
C GLY A 38 -18.77 -4.27 3.59
N GLU A 39 -19.72 -4.97 4.22
CA GLU A 39 -19.87 -4.95 5.68
C GLU A 39 -18.64 -5.52 6.40
N ILE A 40 -18.03 -6.59 5.86
CA ILE A 40 -16.80 -7.17 6.40
C ILE A 40 -15.65 -6.16 6.27
N LEU A 41 -15.54 -5.48 5.13
CA LEU A 41 -14.57 -4.40 4.89
C LEU A 41 -14.71 -3.28 5.92
N CYS A 42 -15.93 -2.79 6.18
CA CYS A 42 -16.17 -1.74 7.18
C CYS A 42 -15.63 -2.09 8.58
N ALA A 43 -15.53 -3.38 8.93
CA ALA A 43 -14.97 -3.80 10.21
C ALA A 43 -13.43 -3.65 10.29
N ILE A 44 -12.73 -3.58 9.14
CA ILE A 44 -11.27 -3.61 9.06
C ILE A 44 -10.63 -2.41 8.33
N GLU A 45 -11.43 -1.60 7.63
CA GLU A 45 -10.93 -0.40 6.95
C GLU A 45 -10.39 0.65 7.95
N PRO A 46 -9.50 1.54 7.48
CA PRO A 46 -9.11 2.74 8.21
C PRO A 46 -10.33 3.56 8.67
N VAL A 47 -10.32 3.92 9.96
CA VAL A 47 -11.33 4.82 10.55
C VAL A 47 -10.66 6.09 11.06
N LEU A 48 -11.40 7.21 11.09
CA LEU A 48 -10.88 8.53 11.43
C LEU A 48 -10.10 8.55 12.76
N ALA A 49 -10.60 7.82 13.78
CA ALA A 49 -9.93 7.74 15.08
C ALA A 49 -8.56 7.04 15.01
N SER A 50 -8.44 5.96 14.24
CA SER A 50 -7.15 5.28 14.01
C SER A 50 -6.20 6.16 13.21
N GLU A 51 -6.72 6.84 12.18
CA GLU A 51 -5.92 7.74 11.35
C GLU A 51 -5.36 8.91 12.15
N GLN A 52 -6.17 9.52 13.01
CA GLN A 52 -5.75 10.60 13.89
C GLN A 52 -4.66 10.11 14.85
N LYS A 53 -4.84 8.94 15.47
CA LYS A 53 -3.85 8.36 16.37
C LYS A 53 -2.52 8.05 15.67
N ARG A 54 -2.57 7.49 14.45
CA ARG A 54 -1.37 7.21 13.64
C ARG A 54 -0.67 8.51 13.23
N ARG A 55 -1.43 9.55 12.88
CA ARG A 55 -0.91 10.88 12.55
C ARG A 55 -0.18 11.51 13.73
N GLU A 56 -0.78 11.48 14.91
CA GLU A 56 -0.11 11.96 16.14
C GLU A 56 1.21 11.24 16.42
N VAL A 57 1.26 9.92 16.21
CA VAL A 57 2.51 9.15 16.35
C VAL A 57 3.54 9.58 15.31
N ILE A 58 3.14 9.76 14.04
CA ILE A 58 4.04 10.21 12.97
C ILE A 58 4.58 11.61 13.30
N ASP A 59 3.71 12.53 13.71
CA ASP A 59 4.06 13.92 14.06
C ASP A 59 5.04 13.95 15.25
N ASP A 60 4.80 13.16 16.31
CA ASP A 60 5.69 13.06 17.47
C ASP A 60 7.11 12.60 17.06
N ILE A 61 7.19 11.60 16.17
CA ILE A 61 8.47 11.07 15.68
C ILE A 61 9.16 12.08 14.76
N GLN A 62 8.42 12.74 13.87
CA GLN A 62 8.95 13.79 13.00
C GLN A 62 9.54 14.93 13.84
N ILE A 63 8.82 15.41 14.86
CA ILE A 63 9.28 16.47 15.76
C ILE A 63 10.55 16.02 16.51
N LEU A 64 10.57 14.80 17.05
CA LEU A 64 11.72 14.26 17.76
C LEU A 64 12.96 14.19 16.87
N LEU A 65 12.85 13.58 15.69
CA LEU A 65 13.99 13.35 14.81
C LEU A 65 14.45 14.63 14.11
N GLN A 66 13.53 15.53 13.76
CA GLN A 66 13.88 16.86 13.27
C GLN A 66 14.61 17.67 14.35
N GLY A 67 14.16 17.61 15.61
CA GLY A 67 14.79 18.33 16.72
C GLY A 67 16.18 17.80 17.09
N CYS A 68 16.39 16.48 17.03
CA CYS A 68 17.64 15.84 17.40
C CYS A 68 18.70 15.83 16.28
N PHE A 69 18.26 15.64 15.03
CA PHE A 69 19.16 15.40 13.90
C PHE A 69 18.98 16.38 12.74
N GLY A 70 17.91 17.17 12.71
CA GLY A 70 17.60 18.04 11.58
C GLY A 70 17.21 17.28 10.30
N ILE A 71 16.74 16.04 10.44
CA ILE A 71 16.41 15.15 9.32
C ILE A 71 14.91 15.11 9.06
N GLU A 72 14.55 14.95 7.79
CA GLU A 72 13.18 14.73 7.39
C GLU A 72 12.80 13.24 7.44
N VAL A 73 11.59 12.98 7.93
CA VAL A 73 11.03 11.65 8.10
C VAL A 73 9.67 11.60 7.41
N TYR A 74 9.44 10.59 6.58
CA TYR A 74 8.23 10.45 5.80
C TYR A 74 7.58 9.08 6.02
N PRO A 75 6.23 9.00 6.07
CA PRO A 75 5.53 7.73 6.15
C PRO A 75 5.64 6.93 4.85
N LEU A 76 5.65 5.61 4.99
CA LEU A 76 5.73 4.63 3.91
C LEU A 76 4.62 3.58 4.00
N GLY A 77 4.45 2.85 2.91
CA GLY A 77 3.68 1.62 2.91
C GLY A 77 2.19 1.84 3.15
N SER A 78 1.61 1.02 4.04
CA SER A 78 0.16 0.88 4.11
C SER A 78 -0.58 2.04 4.78
N VAL A 79 0.09 2.77 5.68
CA VAL A 79 -0.50 3.94 6.37
C VAL A 79 -0.79 5.11 5.43
N PRO A 80 0.20 5.66 4.69
CA PRO A 80 -0.07 6.74 3.74
C PRO A 80 -1.02 6.27 2.63
N LEU A 81 -0.88 5.03 2.13
CA LEU A 81 -1.76 4.47 1.09
C LEU A 81 -3.19 4.16 1.58
N LYS A 82 -3.50 4.33 2.87
CA LYS A 82 -4.80 3.99 3.47
C LYS A 82 -5.21 2.52 3.28
N THR A 83 -4.25 1.60 3.33
CA THR A 83 -4.46 0.14 3.15
C THR A 83 -3.92 -0.69 4.31
N TYR A 84 -3.77 -0.07 5.47
CA TYR A 84 -3.37 -0.73 6.71
C TYR A 84 -4.56 -1.48 7.32
N LEU A 85 -4.27 -2.56 8.05
CA LEU A 85 -5.25 -3.27 8.87
C LEU A 85 -5.23 -2.72 10.30
N PRO A 86 -6.24 -3.04 11.14
CA PRO A 86 -6.32 -2.48 12.50
C PRO A 86 -5.06 -2.68 13.35
N ASP A 87 -4.36 -3.80 13.19
CA ASP A 87 -3.11 -4.11 13.88
C ASP A 87 -1.84 -3.75 13.08
N GLY A 88 -1.98 -3.09 11.94
CA GLY A 88 -0.88 -2.70 11.06
C GLY A 88 0.09 -1.75 11.75
N ASP A 89 1.36 -1.85 11.38
CA ASP A 89 2.45 -0.98 11.80
C ASP A 89 2.45 0.36 11.04
N ILE A 90 3.28 1.29 11.50
CA ILE A 90 3.66 2.50 10.78
C ILE A 90 5.07 2.29 10.24
N ASP A 91 5.20 2.24 8.92
CA ASP A 91 6.49 2.31 8.25
C ASP A 91 6.91 3.77 8.04
N LEU A 92 8.14 4.11 8.36
CA LEU A 92 8.74 5.41 8.13
C LEU A 92 10.05 5.26 7.35
N THR A 93 10.41 6.29 6.59
CA THR A 93 11.77 6.49 6.07
C THR A 93 12.33 7.80 6.56
N ALA A 94 13.53 7.75 7.13
CA ALA A 94 14.34 8.93 7.40
C ALA A 94 15.35 9.14 6.26
N PHE A 95 15.45 10.37 5.76
CA PHE A 95 16.44 10.70 4.73
C PHE A 95 17.73 11.21 5.36
N THR A 96 18.84 10.69 4.84
CA THR A 96 20.19 11.08 5.22
C THR A 96 21.12 10.95 4.02
N PHE A 97 22.31 11.54 4.13
CA PHE A 97 23.30 11.42 3.07
C PHE A 97 23.75 9.98 2.87
N LYS A 98 24.19 9.69 1.65
CA LYS A 98 24.68 8.35 1.28
C LYS A 98 25.81 7.90 2.21
N ASN A 99 25.77 6.63 2.62
CA ASN A 99 26.69 5.98 3.55
C ASN A 99 26.58 6.44 5.02
N MET A 100 25.59 7.26 5.36
CA MET A 100 25.32 7.67 6.75
C MET A 100 24.14 6.89 7.36
N GLU A 101 23.55 5.94 6.64
CA GLU A 101 22.35 5.21 7.06
C GLU A 101 22.59 4.39 8.33
N GLU A 102 23.75 3.73 8.43
CA GLU A 102 24.08 2.88 9.58
C GLU A 102 24.34 3.70 10.85
N ASP A 103 25.07 4.82 10.73
CA ASP A 103 25.35 5.68 11.89
C ASP A 103 24.07 6.36 12.37
N LEU A 104 23.26 6.90 11.45
CA LEU A 104 21.97 7.48 11.80
C LEU A 104 21.03 6.44 12.44
N ALA A 105 21.00 5.20 11.93
CA ALA A 105 20.17 4.15 12.54
C ALA A 105 20.58 3.85 13.99
N ARG A 106 21.89 3.83 14.28
CA ARG A 106 22.41 3.64 15.64
C ARG A 106 22.04 4.83 16.54
N ASP A 107 22.18 6.05 16.04
CA ASP A 107 21.84 7.26 16.79
C ASP A 107 20.33 7.37 17.09
N VAL A 108 19.48 7.09 16.11
CA VAL A 108 18.02 7.03 16.28
C VAL A 108 17.65 5.97 17.31
N CYS A 109 18.26 4.77 17.23
CA CYS A 109 18.03 3.72 18.22
C CYS A 109 18.44 4.15 19.63
N TYR A 110 19.56 4.85 19.77
CA TYR A 110 20.04 5.37 21.05
C TYR A 110 19.05 6.36 21.67
N ILE A 111 18.57 7.35 20.91
CA ILE A 111 17.60 8.33 21.41
C ILE A 111 16.27 7.67 21.79
N LEU A 112 15.79 6.73 20.96
CA LEU A 112 14.56 6.01 21.27
C LEU A 112 14.70 5.14 22.53
N LYS A 113 15.86 4.51 22.77
CA LYS A 113 16.15 3.79 24.02
C LYS A 113 16.18 4.71 25.23
N ALA A 114 16.64 5.95 25.08
CA ALA A 114 16.56 6.94 26.13
C ALA A 114 15.10 7.35 26.40
N ALA A 115 14.30 7.57 25.35
CA ALA A 115 12.87 7.87 25.47
C ALA A 115 12.06 6.72 26.08
N GLU A 116 12.48 5.46 25.88
CA GLU A 116 11.88 4.27 26.50
C GLU A 116 12.01 4.26 28.04
N GLN A 117 13.02 4.93 28.61
CA GLN A 117 13.20 5.02 30.06
C GLN A 117 12.26 6.03 30.73
N ASP A 118 11.63 6.92 29.95
CA ASP A 118 10.72 7.94 30.47
C ASP A 118 9.25 7.56 30.10
N PRO A 119 8.42 7.22 31.11
CA PRO A 119 7.03 6.82 30.88
C PRO A 119 6.19 7.85 30.14
N GLN A 120 6.58 9.13 30.14
CA GLN A 120 5.86 10.21 29.45
C GLN A 120 5.80 9.99 27.94
N PHE A 121 6.86 9.42 27.32
CA PHE A 121 6.92 9.21 25.88
C PHE A 121 6.22 7.92 25.41
N GLN A 122 5.91 7.00 26.32
CA GLN A 122 5.23 5.73 26.03
C GLN A 122 5.93 4.90 24.93
N VAL A 123 7.25 5.03 24.80
CA VAL A 123 8.07 4.25 23.88
C VAL A 123 8.44 2.92 24.55
N LYS A 124 8.36 1.81 23.82
CA LYS A 124 8.66 0.46 24.29
C LYS A 124 9.25 -0.40 23.16
N ASN A 125 9.97 -1.45 23.54
CA ASN A 125 10.50 -2.49 22.66
C ASN A 125 11.45 -1.95 21.58
N VAL A 126 12.34 -1.02 21.93
CA VAL A 126 13.26 -0.43 20.96
C VAL A 126 14.33 -1.43 20.53
N GLN A 127 14.39 -1.73 19.24
CA GLN A 127 15.30 -2.71 18.65
C GLN A 127 15.94 -2.18 17.37
N TYR A 128 17.24 -2.40 17.22
CA TYR A 128 17.95 -2.15 15.98
C TYR A 128 18.16 -3.47 15.22
N ILE A 129 17.72 -3.53 13.97
CA ILE A 129 17.84 -4.69 13.09
C ILE A 129 18.87 -4.39 12.00
N GLN A 130 20.02 -5.05 12.11
CA GLN A 130 21.12 -4.94 11.15
C GLN A 130 20.91 -5.90 9.97
N ALA A 131 19.95 -5.58 9.09
CA ALA A 131 19.71 -6.31 7.85
C ALA A 131 20.29 -5.57 6.63
N LYS A 132 19.96 -6.03 5.41
CA LYS A 132 20.30 -5.34 4.15
C LYS A 132 19.74 -3.91 4.13
N VAL A 133 18.51 -3.75 4.61
CA VAL A 133 17.92 -2.45 4.95
C VAL A 133 18.01 -2.31 6.46
N LYS A 134 18.56 -1.19 6.93
CA LYS A 134 18.68 -0.89 8.35
C LYS A 134 17.32 -0.48 8.87
N ILE A 135 16.87 -1.10 9.96
CA ILE A 135 15.54 -0.84 10.52
C ILE A 135 15.68 -0.63 12.02
N VAL A 136 15.09 0.43 12.54
CA VAL A 136 14.84 0.63 13.97
C VAL A 136 13.37 0.36 14.23
N LYS A 137 13.09 -0.71 14.98
CA LYS A 137 11.73 -1.09 15.38
C LYS A 137 11.46 -0.64 16.80
N PHE A 138 10.25 -0.17 17.07
CA PHE A 138 9.79 0.16 18.42
C PHE A 138 8.27 0.22 18.43
N SER A 139 7.70 0.46 19.61
CA SER A 139 6.28 0.75 19.79
C SER A 139 6.10 2.04 20.57
N ILE A 140 5.16 2.88 20.14
CA ILE A 140 4.82 4.14 20.80
C ILE A 140 3.30 4.27 20.85
N LYS A 141 2.74 4.63 22.01
CA LYS A 141 1.27 4.71 22.21
C LYS A 141 0.54 3.42 21.76
N ASN A 142 1.17 2.26 21.96
CA ASN A 142 0.74 0.92 21.54
C ASN A 142 0.61 0.71 20.01
N ILE A 143 1.27 1.52 19.19
CA ILE A 143 1.40 1.28 17.75
C ILE A 143 2.84 0.87 17.44
N SER A 144 3.01 -0.21 16.66
CA SER A 144 4.32 -0.64 16.18
C SER A 144 4.82 0.29 15.08
N VAL A 145 6.09 0.65 15.13
CA VAL A 145 6.74 1.56 14.18
C VAL A 145 8.06 0.97 13.71
N ASP A 146 8.27 0.99 12.40
CA ASP A 146 9.50 0.60 11.73
C ASP A 146 10.10 1.83 11.03
N ILE A 147 11.27 2.31 11.48
CA ILE A 147 12.02 3.36 10.78
C ILE A 147 13.10 2.70 9.93
N SER A 148 12.99 2.90 8.63
CA SER A 148 14.01 2.57 7.65
C SER A 148 14.70 3.85 7.13
N PHE A 149 15.78 3.70 6.36
CA PHE A 149 16.59 4.84 5.93
C PHE A 149 16.75 4.85 4.41
N ASN A 150 16.60 6.02 3.79
CA ASN A 150 16.76 6.23 2.35
C ASN A 150 15.90 5.32 1.45
N GLN A 151 14.68 4.99 1.88
CA GLN A 151 13.76 4.10 1.15
C GLN A 151 12.93 4.82 0.07
N ILE A 152 13.61 5.46 -0.88
CA ILE A 152 12.99 6.21 -1.99
C ILE A 152 12.12 5.30 -2.89
N GLY A 153 12.53 4.04 -3.06
CA GLY A 153 11.71 3.05 -3.79
C GLY A 153 10.34 2.83 -3.15
N GLY A 154 10.24 2.96 -1.82
CA GLY A 154 8.96 2.90 -1.11
C GLY A 154 8.06 4.10 -1.44
N ILE A 155 8.63 5.30 -1.54
CA ILE A 155 7.88 6.51 -1.96
C ILE A 155 7.43 6.38 -3.42
N CYS A 156 8.30 5.88 -4.31
CA CYS A 156 7.95 5.60 -5.70
C CYS A 156 6.78 4.62 -5.80
N ALA A 157 6.78 3.56 -4.99
CA ALA A 157 5.69 2.60 -4.91
C ALA A 157 4.38 3.26 -4.46
N LEU A 158 4.40 4.22 -3.52
CA LEU A 158 3.20 4.97 -3.15
C LEU A 158 2.64 5.77 -4.33
N CYS A 159 3.48 6.55 -5.01
CA CYS A 159 3.07 7.33 -6.17
C CYS A 159 2.51 6.45 -7.30
N PHE A 160 3.09 5.27 -7.50
CA PHE A 160 2.59 4.28 -8.44
C PHE A 160 1.21 3.78 -8.04
N LEU A 161 1.06 3.30 -6.79
CA LEU A 161 -0.19 2.68 -6.34
C LEU A 161 -1.35 3.68 -6.26
N GLU A 162 -1.11 4.94 -5.93
CA GLU A 162 -2.14 5.99 -5.99
C GLU A 162 -2.67 6.20 -7.42
N GLN A 163 -1.78 6.25 -8.42
CA GLN A 163 -2.22 6.41 -9.80
C GLN A 163 -2.97 5.18 -10.32
N VAL A 164 -2.55 3.97 -9.91
CA VAL A 164 -3.29 2.74 -10.26
C VAL A 164 -4.67 2.72 -9.59
N ASP A 165 -4.79 3.16 -8.35
CA ASP A 165 -6.08 3.25 -7.65
C ASP A 165 -7.04 4.23 -8.34
N GLN A 166 -6.52 5.39 -8.76
CA GLN A 166 -7.28 6.37 -9.54
C GLN A 166 -7.76 5.80 -10.89
N LEU A 167 -6.92 5.01 -11.59
CA LEU A 167 -7.29 4.33 -12.83
C LEU A 167 -8.33 3.25 -12.61
N ALA A 168 -8.15 2.44 -11.57
CA ALA A 168 -9.06 1.35 -11.25
C ALA A 168 -10.46 1.90 -10.92
N GLY A 169 -10.54 3.09 -10.32
CA GLY A 169 -11.80 3.75 -10.00
C GLY A 169 -12.66 2.89 -9.07
N GLY A 170 -13.98 2.91 -9.27
CA GLY A 170 -14.90 2.01 -8.56
C GLY A 170 -14.90 2.21 -7.04
N ASP A 171 -14.81 3.47 -6.58
CA ASP A 171 -14.73 3.82 -5.16
C ASP A 171 -13.57 3.10 -4.45
N HIS A 172 -12.35 3.39 -4.94
CA HIS A 172 -11.09 2.82 -4.46
C HIS A 172 -11.02 1.29 -4.56
N LEU A 173 -11.39 0.73 -5.72
CA LEU A 173 -11.41 -0.72 -5.96
C LEU A 173 -10.06 -1.37 -5.60
N LEU A 174 -8.94 -0.74 -5.96
CA LEU A 174 -7.61 -1.26 -5.63
C LEU A 174 -7.38 -1.29 -4.11
N LYS A 175 -7.55 -0.16 -3.42
CA LYS A 175 -7.26 -0.09 -1.97
C LYS A 175 -8.17 -1.00 -1.16
N ARG A 176 -9.46 -1.05 -1.46
CA ARG A 176 -10.40 -1.97 -0.79
C ARG A 176 -10.06 -3.43 -1.04
N SER A 177 -9.68 -3.78 -2.27
CA SER A 177 -9.19 -5.13 -2.58
C SER A 177 -7.90 -5.47 -1.82
N ILE A 178 -6.97 -4.51 -1.68
CA ILE A 178 -5.76 -4.69 -0.87
C ILE A 178 -6.14 -4.98 0.58
N ILE A 179 -7.05 -4.20 1.19
CA ILE A 179 -7.47 -4.39 2.58
C ILE A 179 -8.11 -5.78 2.77
N LEU A 180 -9.08 -6.15 1.91
CA LEU A 180 -9.79 -7.42 1.99
C LEU A 180 -8.84 -8.61 1.85
N ILE A 181 -8.01 -8.61 0.79
CA ILE A 181 -7.11 -9.72 0.49
C ILE A 181 -5.98 -9.78 1.52
N LYS A 182 -5.50 -8.63 2.01
CA LYS A 182 -4.52 -8.60 3.10
C LYS A 182 -5.10 -9.20 4.38
N ALA A 183 -6.35 -8.89 4.75
CA ALA A 183 -7.00 -9.50 5.91
C ALA A 183 -7.14 -11.02 5.75
N TRP A 184 -7.56 -11.49 4.57
CA TRP A 184 -7.63 -12.92 4.29
C TRP A 184 -6.24 -13.60 4.37
N CYS A 185 -5.22 -12.98 3.79
CA CYS A 185 -3.86 -13.51 3.82
C CYS A 185 -3.23 -13.48 5.22
N LEU A 186 -3.56 -12.48 6.05
CA LEU A 186 -2.99 -12.30 7.39
C LEU A 186 -3.74 -13.12 8.44
N TYR A 187 -5.05 -12.97 8.52
CA TYR A 187 -5.88 -13.53 9.60
C TYR A 187 -6.33 -14.95 9.29
N GLU A 188 -6.78 -15.24 8.07
CA GLU A 188 -7.36 -16.54 7.73
C GLU A 188 -6.29 -17.57 7.35
N SER A 189 -5.43 -17.25 6.37
CA SER A 189 -4.46 -18.21 5.83
C SER A 189 -3.05 -18.10 6.44
N ARG A 190 -2.75 -16.99 7.11
CA ARG A 190 -1.46 -16.70 7.77
C ARG A 190 -0.26 -16.81 6.82
N ILE A 191 -0.40 -16.32 5.60
CA ILE A 191 0.62 -16.39 4.52
C ILE A 191 1.33 -15.06 4.24
N LEU A 192 1.14 -14.05 5.10
CA LEU A 192 1.87 -12.78 5.05
C LEU A 192 2.95 -12.71 6.13
N GLY A 193 4.10 -12.11 5.79
CA GLY A 193 5.21 -11.85 6.71
C GLY A 193 6.56 -12.24 6.13
N ALA A 194 7.22 -11.31 5.43
CA ALA A 194 8.51 -11.58 4.77
C ALA A 194 9.60 -12.10 5.72
N TYR A 195 9.63 -11.59 6.95
CA TYR A 195 10.56 -12.04 7.99
C TYR A 195 10.41 -13.54 8.32
N HIS A 196 9.19 -14.09 8.19
CA HIS A 196 8.89 -15.51 8.39
C HIS A 196 9.02 -16.34 7.11
N GLY A 197 9.65 -15.78 6.08
CA GLY A 197 9.80 -16.42 4.79
C GLY A 197 8.49 -16.59 4.02
N LEU A 198 7.50 -15.71 4.26
CA LEU A 198 6.19 -15.66 3.61
C LEU A 198 6.11 -14.49 2.61
N ILE A 199 4.94 -14.24 2.05
CA ILE A 199 4.69 -13.14 1.10
C ILE A 199 4.87 -11.80 1.83
N SER A 200 5.60 -10.86 1.24
CA SER A 200 5.69 -9.48 1.76
C SER A 200 4.43 -8.68 1.40
N THR A 201 4.11 -7.64 2.18
CA THR A 201 2.97 -6.76 1.87
C THR A 201 3.05 -6.19 0.46
N TYR A 202 4.23 -5.71 0.05
CA TYR A 202 4.41 -5.16 -1.30
C TYR A 202 4.23 -6.23 -2.38
N THR A 203 4.76 -7.44 -2.17
CA THR A 203 4.57 -8.59 -3.07
C THR A 203 3.09 -8.90 -3.27
N LEU A 204 2.30 -8.95 -2.18
CA LEU A 204 0.85 -9.16 -2.26
C LEU A 204 0.17 -8.05 -3.07
N VAL A 205 0.50 -6.78 -2.80
CA VAL A 205 -0.11 -5.64 -3.50
C VAL A 205 0.17 -5.71 -5.00
N ILE A 206 1.40 -6.01 -5.42
CA ILE A 206 1.71 -6.14 -6.86
C ILE A 206 0.96 -7.32 -7.49
N MET A 207 0.78 -8.43 -6.77
CA MET A 207 -0.06 -9.53 -7.24
C MET A 207 -1.53 -9.12 -7.42
N ILE A 208 -2.06 -8.22 -6.58
CA ILE A 208 -3.43 -7.69 -6.70
C ILE A 208 -3.53 -6.70 -7.87
N VAL A 209 -2.55 -5.80 -8.02
CA VAL A 209 -2.48 -4.89 -9.17
C VAL A 209 -2.43 -5.67 -10.48
N HIS A 210 -1.69 -6.78 -10.54
CA HIS A 210 -1.67 -7.68 -11.70
C HIS A 210 -3.07 -8.19 -12.07
N ILE A 211 -3.83 -8.67 -11.08
CA ILE A 211 -5.20 -9.17 -11.30
C ILE A 211 -6.11 -8.05 -11.80
N ILE A 212 -6.10 -6.89 -11.15
CA ILE A 212 -6.89 -5.75 -11.58
C ILE A 212 -6.48 -5.32 -13.00
N ASN A 213 -5.18 -5.27 -13.29
CA ASN A 213 -4.68 -4.87 -14.60
C ASN A 213 -5.17 -5.79 -15.73
N LEU A 214 -5.16 -7.11 -15.50
CA LEU A 214 -5.58 -8.09 -16.48
C LEU A 214 -7.10 -8.18 -16.65
N PHE A 215 -7.87 -7.96 -15.57
CA PHE A 215 -9.28 -8.33 -15.50
C PHE A 215 -10.23 -7.17 -15.18
N HIS A 216 -9.76 -5.92 -15.15
CA HIS A 216 -10.52 -4.72 -14.72
C HIS A 216 -11.95 -4.64 -15.27
N SER A 217 -12.17 -4.99 -16.54
CA SER A 217 -13.48 -4.94 -17.19
C SER A 217 -14.52 -5.92 -16.63
N SER A 218 -14.09 -6.90 -15.83
CA SER A 218 -14.93 -7.98 -15.27
C SER A 218 -14.92 -8.02 -13.74
N LEU A 219 -14.44 -6.96 -13.09
CA LEU A 219 -14.28 -6.88 -11.64
C LEU A 219 -15.27 -5.87 -11.03
N PRO A 220 -16.50 -6.30 -10.67
CA PRO A 220 -17.52 -5.41 -10.13
C PRO A 220 -17.25 -4.90 -8.72
N GLY A 221 -16.35 -5.53 -7.96
CA GLY A 221 -16.04 -5.12 -6.59
C GLY A 221 -14.90 -5.93 -5.96
N PRO A 222 -14.53 -5.62 -4.70
CA PRO A 222 -13.40 -6.26 -4.00
C PRO A 222 -13.54 -7.77 -3.85
N LEU A 223 -14.77 -8.32 -3.71
CA LEU A 223 -14.96 -9.77 -3.63
C LEU A 223 -14.58 -10.45 -4.95
N ALA A 224 -14.93 -9.83 -6.09
CA ALA A 224 -14.52 -10.31 -7.40
C ALA A 224 -13.00 -10.32 -7.57
N VAL A 225 -12.31 -9.30 -7.06
CA VAL A 225 -10.85 -9.24 -7.09
C VAL A 225 -10.25 -10.36 -6.25
N LEU A 226 -10.77 -10.60 -5.02
CA LEU A 226 -10.33 -11.70 -4.17
C LEU A 226 -10.57 -13.07 -4.85
N TRP A 227 -11.75 -13.28 -5.41
CA TRP A 227 -12.08 -14.53 -6.10
C TRP A 227 -11.14 -14.77 -7.29
N ARG A 228 -10.97 -13.77 -8.17
CA ARG A 228 -10.03 -13.84 -9.31
C ARG A 228 -8.59 -14.05 -8.86
N PHE A 229 -8.17 -13.39 -7.78
CA PHE A 229 -6.83 -13.56 -7.21
C PHE A 229 -6.58 -15.01 -6.78
N LEU A 230 -7.51 -15.60 -6.02
CA LEU A 230 -7.39 -16.98 -5.54
C LEU A 230 -7.42 -17.98 -6.71
N ASP A 231 -8.38 -17.83 -7.62
CA ASP A 231 -8.55 -18.70 -8.78
C ASP A 231 -7.32 -18.68 -9.70
N TYR A 232 -6.83 -17.48 -10.04
CA TYR A 232 -5.67 -17.30 -10.92
C TYR A 232 -4.39 -17.86 -10.30
N TYR A 233 -4.04 -17.49 -9.06
CA TYR A 233 -2.76 -17.91 -8.45
C TYR A 233 -2.77 -19.35 -7.93
N SER A 234 -3.93 -19.96 -7.74
CA SER A 234 -4.03 -21.39 -7.41
C SER A 234 -3.67 -22.30 -8.58
N THR A 235 -3.92 -21.84 -9.82
CA THR A 235 -3.70 -22.59 -11.07
C THR A 235 -2.50 -22.09 -11.87
N PHE A 236 -1.90 -20.96 -11.50
CA PHE A 236 -0.73 -20.40 -12.17
C PHE A 236 0.44 -21.39 -12.24
N ASP A 237 1.04 -21.50 -13.43
CA ASP A 237 2.22 -22.33 -13.67
C ASP A 237 3.50 -21.63 -13.19
N TRP A 238 3.73 -21.73 -11.89
CA TRP A 238 4.90 -21.18 -11.20
C TRP A 238 6.22 -21.84 -11.60
N ASP A 239 6.20 -23.03 -12.21
CA ASP A 239 7.40 -23.78 -12.57
C ASP A 239 8.00 -23.26 -13.89
N ASN A 240 7.15 -22.77 -14.80
CA ASN A 240 7.59 -22.28 -16.11
C ASN A 240 7.47 -20.76 -16.28
N TYR A 241 6.66 -20.08 -15.46
CA TYR A 241 6.37 -18.66 -15.63
C TYR A 241 6.65 -17.83 -14.37
N CYS A 242 7.00 -16.58 -14.58
CA CYS A 242 6.97 -15.54 -13.57
C CYS A 242 5.83 -14.56 -13.84
N VAL A 243 5.24 -14.04 -12.77
CA VAL A 243 4.20 -13.00 -12.84
C VAL A 243 4.88 -11.68 -13.17
N SER A 244 4.41 -11.01 -14.22
CA SER A 244 4.72 -9.60 -14.49
C SER A 244 3.41 -8.84 -14.60
N ILE A 245 3.43 -7.53 -14.34
CA ILE A 245 2.22 -6.71 -14.37
C ILE A 245 1.48 -6.74 -15.72
N ASN A 246 2.21 -7.05 -16.82
CA ASN A 246 1.66 -7.11 -18.18
C ASN A 246 1.24 -8.53 -18.59
N GLY A 247 1.35 -9.51 -17.69
CA GLY A 247 1.07 -10.92 -17.99
C GLY A 247 2.19 -11.88 -17.57
N PRO A 248 1.96 -13.19 -17.66
CA PRO A 248 2.99 -14.20 -17.41
C PRO A 248 4.17 -14.06 -18.38
N VAL A 249 5.39 -14.21 -17.87
CA VAL A 249 6.62 -14.23 -18.66
C VAL A 249 7.32 -15.57 -18.44
N ALA A 250 7.73 -16.25 -19.52
CA ALA A 250 8.40 -17.54 -19.41
C ALA A 250 9.77 -17.38 -18.75
N ILE A 251 10.08 -18.22 -17.76
CA ILE A 251 11.37 -18.19 -17.05
C ILE A 251 12.54 -18.43 -18.01
N SER A 252 12.34 -19.26 -19.05
CA SER A 252 13.33 -19.51 -20.10
C SER A 252 13.65 -18.29 -20.97
N SER A 253 12.81 -17.25 -20.94
CA SER A 253 13.00 -16.01 -21.70
C SER A 253 13.77 -14.93 -20.93
N LEU A 254 14.20 -15.21 -19.70
CA LEU A 254 14.91 -14.27 -18.84
C LEU A 254 16.42 -14.21 -19.17
N PRO A 255 17.04 -13.02 -19.19
CA PRO A 255 16.46 -11.70 -18.93
C PRO A 255 15.62 -11.19 -20.12
N VAL A 256 14.42 -10.64 -19.81
CA VAL A 256 13.54 -10.07 -20.84
C VAL A 256 14.24 -8.91 -21.53
N ILE A 257 14.42 -8.99 -22.84
CA ILE A 257 14.88 -7.85 -23.64
C ILE A 257 13.73 -6.82 -23.69
N ALA A 258 13.98 -5.62 -23.15
CA ALA A 258 13.03 -4.51 -23.19
C ALA A 258 12.51 -4.29 -24.62
N GLY A 259 11.20 -4.43 -24.82
CA GLY A 259 10.53 -4.38 -26.12
C GLY A 259 9.97 -5.71 -26.64
N SER A 260 10.29 -6.84 -26.01
CA SER A 260 9.83 -8.18 -26.44
C SER A 260 8.48 -8.62 -25.84
N LEU A 261 7.94 -7.97 -24.80
CA LEU A 261 6.60 -8.30 -24.31
C LEU A 261 5.58 -7.77 -25.32
N LYS A 262 5.18 -8.64 -26.26
CA LYS A 262 3.99 -8.41 -27.08
C LYS A 262 2.82 -8.27 -26.11
N ASN A 263 2.09 -7.15 -26.20
CA ASN A 263 0.78 -7.03 -25.57
C ASN A 263 -0.04 -8.25 -25.97
N THR A 264 -0.25 -9.17 -25.03
CA THR A 264 -1.32 -10.16 -25.14
C THR A 264 -2.58 -9.34 -25.37
N GLY A 265 -3.32 -9.60 -26.44
CA GLY A 265 -4.39 -8.75 -27.00
C GLY A 265 -5.60 -8.42 -26.12
N ASN A 266 -5.45 -8.43 -24.79
CA ASN A 266 -6.38 -7.91 -23.82
C ASN A 266 -6.13 -6.40 -23.61
N CYS A 267 -7.19 -5.62 -23.54
CA CYS A 267 -7.12 -4.21 -23.13
C CYS A 267 -6.70 -4.14 -21.65
N LEU A 268 -5.41 -4.09 -21.35
CA LEU A 268 -4.88 -3.88 -19.99
C LEU A 268 -5.34 -2.54 -19.41
N LEU A 269 -5.54 -2.46 -18.09
CA LEU A 269 -5.84 -1.19 -17.41
C LEU A 269 -4.66 -0.20 -17.51
N LEU A 270 -3.45 -0.71 -17.29
CA LEU A 270 -2.19 0.03 -17.33
C LEU A 270 -1.67 0.06 -18.76
N SER A 271 -2.16 1.05 -19.52
CA SER A 271 -1.80 1.25 -20.93
C SER A 271 -0.31 1.59 -21.11
N GLN A 272 0.16 1.51 -22.36
CA GLN A 272 1.51 1.96 -22.70
C GLN A 272 1.71 3.46 -22.38
N GLU A 273 0.67 4.27 -22.58
CA GLU A 273 0.67 5.71 -22.25
C GLU A 273 0.83 5.94 -20.74
N PHE A 274 0.12 5.16 -19.91
CA PHE A 274 0.30 5.20 -18.46
C PHE A 274 1.76 4.97 -18.07
N TRP A 275 2.38 3.91 -18.61
CA TRP A 275 3.79 3.60 -18.32
C TRP A 275 4.76 4.66 -18.82
N GLN A 276 4.46 5.28 -19.97
CA GLN A 276 5.26 6.38 -20.50
C GLN A 276 5.19 7.59 -19.57
N ASN A 277 3.98 8.02 -19.20
CA ASN A 277 3.76 9.16 -18.31
C ASN A 277 4.38 8.90 -16.93
N PHE A 278 4.19 7.71 -16.37
CA PHE A 278 4.81 7.32 -15.11
C PHE A 278 6.34 7.39 -15.21
N ARG A 279 6.93 6.83 -16.27
CA ARG A 279 8.38 6.91 -16.48
C ARG A 279 8.87 8.33 -16.60
N GLU A 280 8.17 9.21 -17.31
CA GLU A 280 8.53 10.61 -17.46
C GLU A 280 8.55 11.32 -16.09
N CYS A 281 7.50 11.16 -15.28
CA CYS A 281 7.41 11.73 -13.93
C CYS A 281 8.48 11.20 -12.96
N PHE A 282 8.88 9.93 -13.09
CA PHE A 282 9.81 9.26 -12.17
C PHE A 282 11.16 8.89 -12.81
N SER A 283 11.52 9.53 -13.94
CA SER A 283 12.68 9.24 -14.80
C SER A 283 14.02 9.14 -14.07
N VAL A 284 14.18 9.92 -13.01
CA VAL A 284 15.41 9.99 -12.20
C VAL A 284 15.62 8.70 -11.38
N GLN A 285 14.57 7.91 -11.14
CA GLN A 285 14.59 6.70 -10.30
C GLN A 285 14.66 5.41 -11.11
N ILE A 286 14.07 5.39 -12.31
CA ILE A 286 14.07 4.22 -13.21
C ILE A 286 15.42 4.06 -13.93
N LYS A 287 16.24 5.12 -13.96
CA LYS A 287 17.66 5.02 -14.28
C LYS A 287 18.42 4.43 -13.08
N ALA A 288 18.22 3.13 -12.84
CA ALA A 288 19.22 2.35 -12.14
C ALA A 288 20.60 2.61 -12.78
N PRO A 289 21.71 2.60 -12.02
CA PRO A 289 23.02 2.72 -12.62
C PRO A 289 23.14 1.70 -13.77
N LYS A 290 23.46 2.18 -14.97
CA LYS A 290 23.93 1.33 -16.06
C LYS A 290 25.20 0.64 -15.56
N ASN A 291 25.07 -0.55 -14.97
CA ASN A 291 26.09 -1.54 -14.59
C ASN A 291 25.42 -2.47 -13.55
N THR A 292 25.16 -3.75 -13.77
CA THR A 292 25.89 -4.86 -14.40
C THR A 292 24.82 -5.89 -14.83
N GLY A 293 25.15 -6.92 -15.61
CA GLY A 293 24.21 -7.96 -16.08
C GLY A 293 23.52 -8.80 -14.99
N LEU A 294 22.77 -8.18 -14.09
CA LEU A 294 22.04 -8.80 -12.99
C LEU A 294 20.84 -9.55 -13.56
N GLN A 295 21.04 -10.86 -13.72
CA GLN A 295 20.02 -11.82 -14.10
C GLN A 295 18.90 -11.84 -13.03
N PHE A 296 17.63 -11.83 -13.47
CA PHE A 296 16.48 -11.98 -12.58
C PHE A 296 16.63 -13.27 -11.75
N PRO A 297 16.68 -13.19 -10.40
CA PRO A 297 16.95 -14.35 -9.57
C PRO A 297 15.70 -15.23 -9.46
N VAL A 298 15.70 -16.35 -10.19
CA VAL A 298 14.60 -17.32 -10.17
C VAL A 298 14.53 -18.02 -8.81
N LYS A 299 13.31 -18.10 -8.26
CA LYS A 299 12.92 -18.68 -6.99
C LYS A 299 11.67 -19.56 -7.21
N HIS A 300 10.93 -19.85 -6.14
CA HIS A 300 9.67 -20.61 -6.22
C HIS A 300 8.47 -19.70 -6.49
N LEU A 301 8.41 -18.54 -5.81
CA LEU A 301 7.45 -17.49 -6.11
C LEU A 301 8.18 -16.44 -6.94
N ASN A 302 7.86 -16.36 -8.24
CA ASN A 302 8.56 -15.46 -9.17
C ASN A 302 7.63 -14.33 -9.60
N ILE A 303 7.87 -13.13 -9.06
CA ILE A 303 7.07 -11.95 -9.34
C ILE A 303 8.03 -10.81 -9.68
N MET A 304 7.89 -10.26 -10.88
CA MET A 304 8.69 -9.12 -11.35
C MET A 304 8.22 -7.83 -10.70
N ASP A 305 9.18 -7.11 -10.12
CA ASP A 305 8.95 -5.77 -9.63
C ASP A 305 8.76 -4.80 -10.82
N PRO A 306 7.60 -4.12 -10.95
CA PRO A 306 7.36 -3.20 -12.05
C PRO A 306 8.18 -1.90 -11.96
N LEU A 307 8.69 -1.56 -10.78
CA LEU A 307 9.43 -0.31 -10.52
C LEU A 307 10.95 -0.54 -10.44
N LYS A 308 11.39 -1.79 -10.26
CA LYS A 308 12.80 -2.14 -10.14
C LYS A 308 13.17 -3.34 -10.99
N GLU A 309 13.76 -3.06 -12.16
CA GLU A 309 14.19 -4.09 -13.10
C GLU A 309 15.12 -5.12 -12.45
N GLY A 310 14.91 -6.40 -12.79
CA GLY A 310 15.69 -7.52 -12.26
C GLY A 310 15.37 -7.92 -10.80
N ASN A 311 14.49 -7.20 -10.10
CA ASN A 311 14.09 -7.56 -8.74
C ASN A 311 12.95 -8.59 -8.74
N ASN A 312 13.17 -9.71 -8.04
CA ASN A 312 12.12 -10.70 -7.78
C ASN A 312 11.47 -10.43 -6.42
N LEU A 313 10.20 -10.03 -6.40
CA LEU A 313 9.45 -9.72 -5.19
C LEU A 313 9.16 -10.95 -4.32
N GLY A 314 9.26 -12.17 -4.86
CA GLY A 314 9.08 -13.40 -4.10
C GLY A 314 10.35 -13.91 -3.40
N HIS A 315 11.43 -13.12 -3.37
CA HIS A 315 12.73 -13.53 -2.83
C HIS A 315 12.71 -13.96 -1.35
N SER A 316 11.77 -13.46 -0.54
CA SER A 316 11.61 -13.87 0.86
C SER A 316 10.99 -15.26 1.01
N VAL A 317 10.27 -15.76 0.00
CA VAL A 317 9.46 -16.97 0.14
C VAL A 317 10.34 -18.23 0.10
N SER A 318 10.31 -18.99 1.19
CA SER A 318 10.99 -20.29 1.27
C SER A 318 10.24 -21.35 0.46
N ARG A 319 10.92 -22.43 0.07
CA ARG A 319 10.28 -23.55 -0.68
C ARG A 319 9.09 -24.16 0.07
N ALA A 320 9.25 -24.40 1.38
CA ALA A 320 8.20 -24.97 2.20
C ALA A 320 6.99 -24.02 2.28
N ASN A 321 7.25 -22.73 2.49
CA ASN A 321 6.20 -21.72 2.54
C ASN A 321 5.52 -21.52 1.18
N PHE A 322 6.25 -21.64 0.07
CA PHE A 322 5.66 -21.61 -1.26
C PHE A 322 4.59 -22.71 -1.46
N HIS A 323 4.87 -23.95 -1.04
CA HIS A 323 3.87 -25.02 -1.09
C HIS A 323 2.66 -24.73 -0.18
N ARG A 324 2.90 -24.16 1.00
CA ARG A 324 1.83 -23.73 1.92
C ARG A 324 0.96 -22.63 1.31
N ILE A 325 1.57 -21.64 0.67
CA ILE A 325 0.90 -20.55 -0.06
C ILE A 325 0.03 -21.11 -1.18
N ARG A 326 0.57 -21.99 -2.04
CA ARG A 326 -0.19 -22.61 -3.12
C ARG A 326 -1.42 -23.37 -2.60
N ARG A 327 -1.26 -24.17 -1.55
CA ARG A 327 -2.38 -24.88 -0.91
C ARG A 327 -3.41 -23.92 -0.34
N ALA A 328 -2.98 -22.83 0.29
CA ALA A 328 -3.89 -21.81 0.82
C ALA A 328 -4.71 -21.16 -0.30
N PHE A 329 -4.09 -20.81 -1.43
CA PHE A 329 -4.82 -20.26 -2.59
C PHE A 329 -5.80 -21.26 -3.17
N SER A 330 -5.40 -22.51 -3.41
CA SER A 330 -6.31 -23.55 -3.92
C SER A 330 -7.49 -23.81 -2.98
N HIS A 331 -7.23 -23.92 -1.68
CA HIS A 331 -8.29 -24.10 -0.68
C HIS A 331 -9.22 -22.89 -0.61
N GLY A 332 -8.66 -21.67 -0.59
CA GLY A 332 -9.44 -20.43 -0.60
C GLY A 332 -10.33 -20.31 -1.83
N ALA A 333 -9.78 -20.60 -3.02
CA ALA A 333 -10.53 -20.58 -4.28
C ALA A 333 -11.69 -21.58 -4.27
N GLN A 334 -11.46 -22.79 -3.77
CA GLN A 334 -12.48 -23.82 -3.67
C GLN A 334 -13.59 -23.43 -2.67
N CYS A 335 -13.22 -23.02 -1.46
CA CYS A 335 -14.20 -22.60 -0.45
C CYS A 335 -15.05 -21.42 -0.93
N LEU A 336 -14.41 -20.40 -1.54
CA LEU A 336 -15.14 -19.24 -2.03
C LEU A 336 -16.06 -19.60 -3.21
N ARG A 337 -15.62 -20.49 -4.10
CA ARG A 337 -16.45 -21.04 -5.18
C ARG A 337 -17.68 -21.75 -4.63
N GLU A 338 -17.53 -22.58 -3.60
CA GLU A 338 -18.65 -23.27 -2.94
C GLU A 338 -19.64 -22.27 -2.31
N ILE A 339 -19.13 -21.25 -1.62
CA ILE A 339 -19.95 -20.20 -0.99
C ILE A 339 -20.75 -19.42 -2.04
N LEU A 340 -20.13 -19.05 -3.15
CA LEU A 340 -20.77 -18.29 -4.23
C LEU A 340 -21.82 -19.11 -5.00
N MET A 341 -21.83 -20.44 -4.82
CA MET A 341 -22.84 -21.35 -5.38
C MET A 341 -23.98 -21.66 -4.40
N LEU A 342 -23.93 -21.14 -3.17
CA LEU A 342 -25.01 -21.29 -2.19
C LEU A 342 -26.25 -20.46 -2.58
N PRO A 343 -27.44 -20.84 -2.09
CA PRO A 343 -28.62 -19.98 -2.15
C PRO A 343 -28.39 -18.63 -1.46
N ALA A 344 -29.10 -17.59 -1.91
CA ALA A 344 -28.96 -16.22 -1.44
C ALA A 344 -29.01 -16.10 0.09
N GLU A 345 -29.89 -16.86 0.72
CA GLU A 345 -30.17 -16.83 2.17
C GLU A 345 -29.00 -17.39 2.99
N SER A 346 -28.16 -18.24 2.40
CA SER A 346 -27.03 -18.90 3.06
C SER A 346 -25.67 -18.32 2.67
N MET A 347 -25.59 -17.64 1.54
CA MET A 347 -24.35 -17.07 1.01
C MET A 347 -23.71 -16.07 1.98
N GLY A 348 -24.51 -15.21 2.61
CA GLY A 348 -24.00 -14.22 3.58
C GLY A 348 -23.29 -14.87 4.77
N ALA A 349 -23.92 -15.87 5.38
CA ALA A 349 -23.32 -16.66 6.46
C ALA A 349 -22.09 -17.46 6.01
N GLY A 350 -22.07 -17.90 4.74
CA GLY A 350 -20.90 -18.52 4.12
C GLY A 350 -19.71 -17.57 4.06
N LEU A 351 -19.92 -16.32 3.63
CA LEU A 351 -18.88 -15.28 3.58
C LEU A 351 -18.39 -14.90 4.98
N GLU A 352 -19.29 -14.79 5.95
CA GLU A 352 -18.90 -14.56 7.36
C GLU A 352 -17.99 -15.65 7.88
N LYS A 353 -18.34 -16.92 7.61
CA LYS A 353 -17.52 -18.07 8.00
C LYS A 353 -16.16 -18.07 7.29
N PHE A 354 -16.10 -17.59 6.05
CA PHE A 354 -14.86 -17.47 5.28
C PHE A 354 -13.89 -16.42 5.87
N PHE A 355 -14.43 -15.41 6.56
CA PHE A 355 -13.69 -14.34 7.25
C PHE A 355 -13.81 -14.41 8.78
N VAL A 356 -13.97 -15.61 9.32
CA VAL A 356 -14.27 -15.79 10.75
C VAL A 356 -13.18 -15.21 11.66
N ASN A 357 -11.89 -15.40 11.36
CA ASN A 357 -10.83 -14.85 12.22
C ASN A 357 -10.75 -13.32 12.11
N THR A 358 -11.06 -12.78 10.93
CA THR A 358 -11.16 -11.34 10.69
C THR A 358 -12.26 -10.72 11.54
N LEU A 359 -13.45 -11.34 11.55
CA LEU A 359 -14.63 -10.88 12.29
C LEU A 359 -14.51 -11.12 13.80
N ASP A 360 -13.94 -12.25 14.23
CA ASP A 360 -13.69 -12.50 15.65
C ASP A 360 -12.75 -11.46 16.25
N ARG A 361 -11.79 -10.99 15.45
CA ARG A 361 -10.78 -10.03 15.89
C ARG A 361 -11.25 -8.58 15.83
N ASN A 362 -12.05 -8.20 14.83
CA ASN A 362 -12.38 -6.78 14.57
C ASN A 362 -13.89 -6.50 14.45
N GLY A 363 -14.70 -7.52 14.19
CA GLY A 363 -16.14 -7.40 13.91
C GLY A 363 -16.99 -7.03 15.12
N ARG A 364 -16.46 -7.12 16.35
CA ARG A 364 -17.18 -6.71 17.58
C ARG A 364 -17.16 -5.20 17.83
N GLY A 365 -16.45 -4.43 17.00
CA GLY A 365 -16.23 -3.00 17.21
C GLY A 365 -15.05 -2.66 18.11
N GLU A 366 -14.53 -3.64 18.86
CA GLU A 366 -13.29 -3.51 19.62
C GLU A 366 -12.10 -3.81 18.71
N ARG A 367 -11.25 -2.80 18.47
CA ARG A 367 -10.07 -2.92 17.60
C ARG A 367 -8.82 -2.42 18.33
N PRO A 368 -7.62 -2.94 18.02
CA PRO A 368 -6.38 -2.55 18.69
C PRO A 368 -5.90 -1.13 18.35
N ASP A 369 -6.32 -0.56 17.21
CA ASP A 369 -5.90 0.77 16.77
C ASP A 369 -6.70 1.92 17.38
N VAL A 370 -7.92 1.68 17.88
CA VAL A 370 -8.80 2.73 18.41
C VAL A 370 -9.10 2.53 19.90
N PRO A 371 -9.19 3.62 20.69
CA PRO A 371 -9.49 3.53 22.12
C PRO A 371 -11.00 3.40 22.42
N VAL A 372 -11.86 3.72 21.46
CA VAL A 372 -13.32 3.68 21.58
C VAL A 372 -13.86 2.67 20.57
N PRO A 373 -14.89 1.88 20.93
CA PRO A 373 -15.51 0.94 19.99
C PRO A 373 -16.04 1.64 18.74
N VAL A 374 -15.79 1.04 17.57
CA VAL A 374 -16.40 1.41 16.29
C VAL A 374 -17.70 0.62 16.08
N PRO A 375 -18.55 0.97 15.10
CA PRO A 375 -19.72 0.17 14.76
C PRO A 375 -19.36 -1.31 14.53
N ALA A 376 -20.05 -2.20 15.23
CA ALA A 376 -19.86 -3.64 15.08
C ALA A 376 -20.46 -4.15 13.77
N PHE A 377 -19.86 -5.21 13.23
CA PHE A 377 -20.34 -5.93 12.06
C PHE A 377 -21.79 -6.43 12.27
N GLY A 378 -22.60 -6.38 11.21
CA GLY A 378 -24.00 -6.82 11.24
C GLY A 378 -24.98 -5.86 11.91
N THR A 379 -24.53 -4.71 12.42
CA THR A 379 -25.43 -3.69 13.01
C THR A 379 -26.10 -2.78 11.98
N GLY A 380 -25.72 -2.89 10.71
CA GLY A 380 -26.15 -1.98 9.63
C GLY A 380 -25.58 -0.56 9.75
N ARG A 381 -24.64 -0.32 10.67
CA ARG A 381 -23.93 0.95 10.84
C ARG A 381 -22.48 0.78 10.39
N SER A 382 -21.96 1.78 9.69
CA SER A 382 -20.55 1.87 9.33
C SER A 382 -20.08 3.31 9.47
N GLU A 383 -18.79 3.48 9.78
CA GLU A 383 -18.13 4.76 9.63
C GLU A 383 -17.65 4.91 8.18
N VAL A 384 -17.67 6.13 7.67
CA VAL A 384 -17.14 6.42 6.33
C VAL A 384 -15.62 6.42 6.41
N SER A 385 -14.97 5.51 5.67
CA SER A 385 -13.52 5.46 5.51
C SER A 385 -13.06 6.47 4.46
N ASP A 386 -12.09 7.32 4.79
CA ASP A 386 -11.39 8.15 3.79
C ASP A 386 -10.15 7.40 3.29
N LEU A 387 -10.25 6.83 2.09
CA LEU A 387 -9.16 6.11 1.44
C LEU A 387 -8.33 6.99 0.50
N CYS A 388 -8.57 8.31 0.48
CA CYS A 388 -7.77 9.23 -0.32
C CYS A 388 -6.34 9.30 0.24
N GLY A 389 -5.36 9.08 -0.65
CA GLY A 389 -3.96 9.33 -0.32
C GLY A 389 -3.61 10.81 -0.41
N ASP A 390 -2.46 11.17 0.16
CA ASP A 390 -1.86 12.50 0.02
C ASP A 390 -0.73 12.48 -1.02
N TYR A 391 -1.14 12.44 -2.29
CA TYR A 391 -0.20 12.36 -3.42
C TYR A 391 0.80 13.53 -3.43
N SER A 392 0.39 14.73 -2.99
CA SER A 392 1.27 15.90 -2.91
C SER A 392 2.41 15.67 -1.93
N SER A 393 2.11 15.15 -0.75
CA SER A 393 3.15 14.82 0.24
C SER A 393 4.10 13.73 -0.26
N TYR A 394 3.63 12.74 -1.03
CA TYR A 394 4.50 11.71 -1.60
C TYR A 394 5.46 12.30 -2.64
N SER A 395 4.97 13.21 -3.47
CA SER A 395 5.79 13.94 -4.44
C SER A 395 6.86 14.80 -3.74
N THR A 396 6.51 15.48 -2.65
CA THR A 396 7.47 16.27 -1.85
C THR A 396 8.54 15.37 -1.22
N ALA A 397 8.12 14.27 -0.59
CA ALA A 397 9.03 13.28 0.01
C ALA A 397 10.03 12.73 -1.02
N LEU A 398 9.55 12.51 -2.24
CA LEU A 398 10.35 12.01 -3.34
C LEU A 398 11.44 13.01 -3.77
N LEU A 399 11.08 14.29 -3.92
CA LEU A 399 12.03 15.35 -4.25
C LEU A 399 13.07 15.52 -3.14
N CYS A 400 12.64 15.43 -1.88
CA CYS A 400 13.56 15.47 -0.73
C CYS A 400 14.55 14.30 -0.77
N GLY A 401 14.07 13.06 -0.91
CA GLY A 401 14.96 11.89 -0.97
C GLY A 401 15.96 11.98 -2.13
N GLN A 402 15.53 12.48 -3.30
CA GLN A 402 16.42 12.72 -4.43
C GLN A 402 17.50 13.78 -4.12
N TRP A 403 17.15 14.82 -3.38
CA TRP A 403 18.11 15.85 -2.98
C TRP A 403 19.23 15.25 -2.12
N TYR A 404 18.88 14.43 -1.11
CA TYR A 404 19.85 13.76 -0.23
C TYR A 404 20.76 12.77 -0.98
N LEU A 405 20.25 12.08 -2.01
CA LEU A 405 21.06 11.19 -2.85
C LEU A 405 22.07 11.95 -3.72
N ASN A 406 21.68 13.10 -4.25
CA ASN A 406 22.46 13.84 -5.25
C ASN A 406 23.45 14.84 -4.66
N HIS A 407 23.31 15.19 -3.38
CA HIS A 407 24.18 16.16 -2.69
C HIS A 407 24.90 15.52 -1.51
N PRO A 408 25.91 14.65 -1.75
CA PRO A 408 26.74 14.13 -0.67
C PRO A 408 27.45 15.29 0.07
N PRO A 409 27.70 15.18 1.38
CA PRO A 409 28.29 16.24 2.16
C PRO A 409 29.67 16.59 1.59
N ALA A 410 29.94 17.89 1.43
CA ALA A 410 31.17 18.40 0.83
C ALA A 410 32.45 18.10 1.66
N VAL A 411 32.31 17.57 2.88
CA VAL A 411 33.40 17.21 3.79
C VAL A 411 33.04 15.91 4.52
N PRO A 412 33.97 14.95 4.70
CA PRO A 412 33.74 13.80 5.57
C PRO A 412 33.48 14.33 6.99
N LEU A 413 32.26 14.12 7.50
CA LEU A 413 31.97 14.36 8.91
C LEU A 413 32.89 13.43 9.71
N GLN A 414 33.90 14.00 10.39
CA GLN A 414 34.50 13.28 11.50
C GLN A 414 33.38 12.97 12.50
N PRO A 415 33.39 11.81 13.17
CA PRO A 415 32.40 11.48 14.18
C PRO A 415 32.48 12.54 15.29
N SER A 416 31.65 13.57 15.16
CA SER A 416 31.45 14.53 16.21
C SER A 416 30.69 13.76 17.28
N THR A 417 31.33 13.58 18.43
CA THR A 417 30.62 13.23 19.66
C THR A 417 29.53 14.29 19.81
N SER A 418 28.30 13.94 19.45
CA SER A 418 27.17 14.85 19.47
C SER A 418 27.04 15.45 20.87
N SER A 419 27.13 16.78 20.96
CA SER A 419 26.99 17.50 22.23
C SER A 419 25.60 17.35 22.86
N LEU A 420 24.61 16.87 22.09
CA LEU A 420 23.30 16.45 22.60
C LEU A 420 23.39 15.11 23.35
N VAL A 421 24.22 14.17 22.89
CA VAL A 421 24.43 12.86 23.55
C VAL A 421 25.08 13.01 24.93
N SER A 422 25.99 13.97 25.09
CA SER A 422 26.58 14.29 26.40
C SER A 422 25.64 15.08 27.32
N GLN A 423 24.69 15.85 26.78
CA GLN A 423 23.61 16.45 27.58
C GLN A 423 22.59 15.40 28.09
N PHE A 424 22.36 14.33 27.34
CA PHE A 424 21.57 13.18 27.82
C PHE A 424 22.29 12.36 28.90
N GLN A 425 23.63 12.26 28.86
CA GLN A 425 24.42 11.55 29.87
C GLN A 425 24.59 12.31 31.21
N GLN A 426 24.56 13.65 31.21
CA GLN A 426 24.81 14.42 32.45
C GLN A 426 23.58 14.61 33.37
N LYS A 427 22.36 14.26 32.94
CA LYS A 427 21.12 14.46 33.72
C LYS A 427 20.68 13.26 34.57
N GLY A 428 21.59 12.34 34.88
CA GLY A 428 21.32 11.22 35.80
C GLY A 428 21.33 11.56 37.30
N SER A 429 21.50 12.84 37.71
CA SER A 429 21.77 13.18 39.12
C SER A 429 20.91 14.28 39.76
N THR A 430 20.08 15.03 39.04
CA THR A 430 19.19 16.02 39.68
C THR A 430 17.93 16.22 38.85
N GLY A 431 16.77 15.95 39.48
CA GLY A 431 15.45 16.08 38.85
C GLY A 431 15.17 17.52 38.44
N VAL A 432 15.08 17.75 37.14
CA VAL A 432 14.48 18.95 36.54
C VAL A 432 13.67 18.50 35.32
N PRO A 433 12.37 18.85 35.21
CA PRO A 433 11.50 18.36 34.13
C PRO A 433 11.97 18.79 32.73
N PHE A 434 11.80 17.90 31.75
CA PHE A 434 11.91 18.20 30.33
C PHE A 434 10.67 19.01 29.91
N GLU A 435 10.78 20.34 29.83
CA GLU A 435 9.77 21.15 29.13
C GLU A 435 10.07 21.17 27.63
N LEU A 436 9.45 20.25 26.89
CA LEU A 436 9.18 20.43 25.46
C LEU A 436 8.11 21.52 25.35
N THR A 437 8.54 22.78 25.19
CA THR A 437 7.65 23.94 25.14
C THR A 437 6.73 23.83 23.93
N ARG A 438 5.44 23.60 24.21
CA ARG A 438 4.32 23.65 23.27
C ARG A 438 4.20 25.08 22.74
N CYS A 439 4.70 25.34 21.54
CA CYS A 439 4.64 26.67 20.93
C CYS A 439 3.21 26.98 20.46
N ARG A 440 2.39 27.54 21.35
CA ARG A 440 1.13 28.23 20.99
C ARG A 440 1.46 29.68 20.66
N GLN A 441 1.19 30.08 19.43
CA GLN A 441 1.27 31.48 18.99
C GLN A 441 0.24 32.32 19.75
N HIS A 442 0.70 33.30 20.54
CA HIS A 442 -0.08 34.50 20.81
C HIS A 442 0.84 35.72 20.78
N THR A 443 0.47 36.65 19.90
CA THR A 443 1.02 37.98 19.73
C THR A 443 0.72 38.85 20.95
N SER A 444 1.75 39.47 21.55
CA SER A 444 1.74 40.88 21.93
C SER A 444 3.07 41.30 22.56
N SER A 445 3.50 42.51 22.21
CA SER A 445 4.75 43.15 22.55
C SER A 445 4.80 43.66 23.99
N THR A 446 5.96 43.61 24.66
CA THR A 446 6.63 44.80 25.24
C THR A 446 8.02 44.49 25.85
N ARG A 447 9.02 45.20 25.32
CA ARG A 447 10.29 45.75 25.86
C ARG A 447 10.89 45.24 27.21
N SER A 448 12.08 44.65 27.05
CA SER A 448 13.38 44.88 27.75
C SER A 448 13.58 44.52 29.23
N LYS A 449 14.50 43.57 29.50
CA LYS A 449 15.77 43.77 30.26
C LYS A 449 16.63 42.49 30.26
N ASP A 450 17.93 42.70 30.39
CA ASP A 450 19.07 41.79 30.18
C ASP A 450 18.94 40.40 30.80
N VAL A 451 19.17 39.36 29.98
CA VAL A 451 19.48 38.00 30.45
C VAL A 451 20.60 37.41 29.59
N PHE A 452 21.63 36.96 30.30
CA PHE A 452 22.82 36.26 29.84
C PHE A 452 22.50 35.13 28.84
N VAL A 453 23.08 35.19 27.63
CA VAL A 453 22.95 34.16 26.58
C VAL A 453 24.14 33.22 26.64
N PRO A 454 24.00 31.93 27.01
CA PRO A 454 25.06 30.95 26.80
C PRO A 454 25.20 30.69 25.30
N GLY A 455 26.43 30.82 24.79
CA GLY A 455 26.75 30.72 23.37
C GLY A 455 26.31 29.41 22.74
N ARG A 456 25.68 29.51 21.56
CA ARG A 456 25.45 28.38 20.65
C ARG A 456 26.81 27.82 20.22
N PRO A 457 27.04 26.50 20.27
CA PRO A 457 28.16 25.91 19.53
C PRO A 457 27.88 26.03 18.02
N PRO A 458 28.92 26.14 17.18
CA PRO A 458 28.76 26.38 15.77
C PRO A 458 28.32 25.09 15.08
N TYR A 459 27.02 24.93 14.85
CA TYR A 459 26.58 24.09 13.75
C TYR A 459 26.86 24.87 12.47
N HIS A 460 27.74 24.32 11.62
CA HIS A 460 27.85 24.79 10.26
C HIS A 460 26.46 24.69 9.62
N LEU A 461 25.87 25.87 9.36
CA LEU A 461 24.67 26.05 8.56
C LEU A 461 24.96 25.50 7.17
N TYR A 462 24.73 24.21 6.96
CA TYR A 462 24.52 23.70 5.62
C TYR A 462 23.21 24.31 5.14
N THR A 463 23.33 25.11 4.10
CA THR A 463 22.22 25.80 3.44
C THR A 463 21.15 24.79 3.08
N TRP A 464 19.98 25.00 3.67
CA TRP A 464 18.71 24.37 3.34
C TRP A 464 18.50 24.29 1.83
N PRO A 465 17.78 23.29 1.29
CA PRO A 465 17.01 23.56 0.08
C PRO A 465 15.91 24.57 0.48
N PRO A 466 15.73 25.68 -0.25
CA PRO A 466 14.66 26.62 0.07
C PRO A 466 13.31 25.88 0.03
N CYS A 467 12.56 25.93 1.12
CA CYS A 467 11.15 25.48 1.21
C CYS A 467 10.18 26.31 0.34
N TYR A 468 10.69 26.98 -0.70
CA TYR A 468 9.95 27.70 -1.72
C TYR A 468 9.97 26.96 -3.06
N LEU A 469 9.95 25.63 -3.04
CA LEU A 469 9.38 24.87 -4.14
C LEU A 469 7.91 24.62 -3.78
N TYR A 470 7.10 25.69 -3.79
CA TYR A 470 5.71 25.50 -4.17
C TYR A 470 5.74 24.76 -5.51
N PRO A 471 5.08 23.60 -5.65
CA PRO A 471 4.70 23.23 -7.00
C PRO A 471 3.89 24.43 -7.51
N GLN A 472 4.30 25.02 -8.64
CA GLN A 472 3.28 25.52 -9.57
C GLN A 472 2.20 24.45 -9.56
N PRO A 473 0.93 24.78 -9.24
CA PRO A 473 -0.08 23.74 -9.16
C PRO A 473 -0.01 23.05 -10.51
N LEU A 474 0.32 21.76 -10.49
CA LEU A 474 0.21 20.91 -11.65
C LEU A 474 -1.30 20.75 -11.88
N CYS A 475 -1.97 21.84 -12.28
CA CYS A 475 -3.38 21.88 -12.64
C CYS A 475 -3.65 20.93 -13.81
N HIS A 476 -2.61 20.52 -14.54
CA HIS A 476 -2.67 19.49 -15.57
C HIS A 476 -2.71 18.05 -15.02
N LEU A 477 -2.39 17.81 -13.73
CA LEU A 477 -2.51 16.49 -13.09
C LEU A 477 -3.92 16.22 -12.53
N TYR A 478 -4.79 17.23 -12.45
CA TYR A 478 -6.18 17.06 -12.01
C TYR A 478 -7.16 16.78 -13.15
N THR A 479 -6.68 16.70 -14.40
CA THR A 479 -7.54 16.46 -15.55
C THR A 479 -7.08 15.23 -16.32
N TRP A 480 -7.41 14.05 -15.81
CA TRP A 480 -7.81 13.01 -16.77
C TRP A 480 -9.15 13.41 -17.37
N PRO A 481 -9.30 13.40 -18.71
CA PRO A 481 -10.63 13.50 -19.28
C PRO A 481 -11.43 12.27 -18.82
N PRO A 482 -12.65 12.43 -18.27
CA PRO A 482 -13.48 11.28 -17.96
C PRO A 482 -13.74 10.51 -19.26
N SER A 483 -13.28 9.26 -19.31
CA SER A 483 -13.78 8.28 -20.27
C SER A 483 -15.30 8.25 -20.15
N ALA A 484 -15.97 8.41 -21.29
CA ALA A 484 -17.43 8.53 -21.35
C ALA A 484 -18.09 7.38 -20.59
N ALA A 485 -18.94 7.72 -19.62
CA ALA A 485 -19.76 6.74 -18.90
C ALA A 485 -20.58 5.92 -19.90
N PRO A 486 -20.76 4.60 -19.70
CA PRO A 486 -21.72 3.82 -20.47
C PRO A 486 -23.10 4.47 -20.38
N SER A 487 -23.77 4.61 -21.52
CA SER A 487 -25.11 5.19 -21.59
C SER A 487 -26.07 4.47 -20.65
N GLY A 488 -26.51 5.13 -19.58
CA GLY A 488 -27.50 4.58 -18.63
C GLY A 488 -27.33 5.05 -17.18
N PHE A 489 -26.13 5.50 -16.79
CA PHE A 489 -25.82 5.89 -15.41
C PHE A 489 -25.26 7.32 -15.32
N ASP A 490 -25.51 8.00 -14.20
CA ASP A 490 -24.92 9.32 -13.92
C ASP A 490 -23.49 9.22 -13.35
N ARG A 491 -22.84 10.37 -13.12
CA ARG A 491 -21.45 10.44 -12.59
C ARG A 491 -21.27 9.86 -11.18
N MET A 492 -22.36 9.49 -10.50
CA MET A 492 -22.37 8.82 -9.20
C MET A 492 -22.87 7.36 -9.28
N GLY A 493 -23.00 6.80 -10.48
CA GLY A 493 -23.39 5.39 -10.65
C GLY A 493 -24.87 5.11 -10.39
N ARG A 494 -25.77 6.11 -10.48
CA ARG A 494 -27.22 5.89 -10.35
C ARG A 494 -27.89 5.70 -11.72
N PRO A 495 -28.90 4.82 -11.84
CA PRO A 495 -29.68 4.69 -13.08
C PRO A 495 -30.39 6.01 -13.42
N ARG A 496 -30.29 6.49 -14.67
CA ARG A 496 -31.08 7.64 -15.12
C ARG A 496 -32.55 7.24 -15.29
N VAL A 497 -33.43 7.74 -14.42
CA VAL A 497 -34.88 7.68 -14.62
C VAL A 497 -35.24 8.62 -15.78
N THR A 498 -35.70 8.07 -16.89
CA THR A 498 -36.26 8.86 -18.00
C THR A 498 -37.74 9.09 -17.75
N ASP A 499 -38.10 10.28 -17.28
CA ASP A 499 -39.50 10.73 -17.29
C ASP A 499 -39.92 10.99 -18.74
N SER A 500 -40.50 9.98 -19.39
CA SER A 500 -41.18 10.14 -20.66
C SER A 500 -42.57 10.73 -20.42
N VAL A 501 -42.68 12.06 -20.46
CA VAL A 501 -43.98 12.74 -20.61
C VAL A 501 -44.51 12.45 -22.01
N SER A 502 -45.52 11.59 -22.11
CA SER A 502 -46.33 11.44 -23.32
C SER A 502 -47.37 12.57 -23.41
N PRO A 503 -47.61 13.18 -24.58
CA PRO A 503 -48.62 14.21 -24.73
C PRO A 503 -50.02 13.60 -24.71
N GLN A 504 -50.82 13.94 -23.68
CA GLN A 504 -52.23 13.59 -23.62
C GLN A 504 -53.02 14.30 -24.72
N THR A 505 -53.76 13.50 -25.47
CA THR A 505 -54.76 13.91 -26.46
C THR A 505 -55.95 14.54 -25.73
N LYS A 506 -56.29 15.80 -26.06
CA LYS A 506 -57.51 16.47 -25.59
C LYS A 506 -58.74 15.80 -26.22
N ILE A 507 -59.56 15.15 -25.41
CA ILE A 507 -60.97 14.91 -25.72
C ILE A 507 -61.74 16.09 -25.12
N VAL A 508 -62.47 16.79 -26.00
CA VAL A 508 -63.38 17.88 -25.65
C VAL A 508 -64.74 17.24 -25.45
N ASP A 509 -65.21 17.19 -24.21
CA ASP A 509 -66.64 17.11 -23.91
C ASP A 509 -67.18 18.54 -23.86
N ASN A 510 -68.04 18.88 -24.80
CA ASN A 510 -68.98 19.98 -24.64
C ASN A 510 -70.38 19.48 -24.93
N VAL A 511 -71.22 19.74 -23.93
CA VAL A 511 -72.66 19.59 -23.88
C VAL A 511 -73.30 20.63 -24.79
N ASP A 512 -74.05 20.17 -25.79
CA ASP A 512 -75.43 20.58 -26.16
C ASP A 512 -75.84 19.94 -27.51
#